data_AF-E2AFQ1-F1
#
_entry.id   AF-E2AFQ1-F1
#
_cell.length_a   1.000
_cell.length_b   1.000
_cell.length_c   1.000
_cell.angle_alpha   90.00
_cell.angle_beta   90.00
_cell.angle_gamma   90.00
#
_symmetry.space_group_name_H-M   'P 1'
#
loop_
_entity.id
_entity.type
_entity.pdbx_description
1 polymer ?
#
loop_
_entity_poly.entity_id
_entity_poly.type
_entity_poly.pdbx_seq_one_letter_code
_entity_poly.pdbx_strand_id
1 'polypeptide(L)'
;LQGMLIYHCPECAYRFEDREALHEHLEDHKQRPHICDICGASLKRKEHLDRHKQGHNKDRPYQCNMCCKAFKRNEHLARHMITHSGSKNQICTECGKAFYRKDHLKKHLQSHNSGRSKHLNISQNNQNDQQPSDEGLSSFAMMMRQAGPP
;
A
#
# COMPACT_ATOMS: atom_id res chain seq x y z
N LEU A 1 35.66 19.43 25.43
CA LEU A 1 34.49 18.75 24.84
C LEU A 1 33.99 19.63 23.70
N GLN A 2 34.44 19.40 22.47
CA GLN A 2 33.99 20.18 21.31
C GLN A 2 32.54 19.79 21.03
N GLY A 3 31.58 20.69 21.28
CA GLY A 3 30.19 20.45 20.90
C GLY A 3 30.10 20.41 19.38
N MET A 4 29.66 19.27 18.83
CA MET A 4 29.35 19.15 17.40
C MET A 4 28.20 20.11 17.08
N LEU A 5 28.42 21.01 16.11
CA LEU A 5 27.38 21.94 15.67
C LEU A 5 26.35 21.17 14.84
N ILE A 6 25.15 20.98 15.39
CA ILE A 6 24.04 20.33 14.69
C ILE A 6 23.19 21.41 14.02
N TYR A 7 22.98 21.28 12.72
CA TYR A 7 22.10 22.15 11.94
C TYR A 7 20.65 21.65 12.01
N HIS A 8 19.69 22.57 12.07
CA HIS A 8 18.27 22.25 12.13
C HIS A 8 17.57 22.70 10.85
N CYS A 9 16.70 21.85 10.32
CA CYS A 9 15.81 22.27 9.25
C CYS A 9 14.73 23.20 9.83
N PRO A 10 14.47 24.37 9.22
CA PRO A 10 13.41 25.27 9.68
C PRO A 10 12.00 24.77 9.34
N GLU A 11 11.86 23.83 8.40
CA GLU A 11 10.58 23.38 7.88
C GLU A 11 10.17 21.99 8.40
N CYS A 12 11.08 21.28 9.07
CA CYS A 12 10.82 19.92 9.54
C CYS A 12 11.69 19.54 10.76
N ALA A 13 11.42 18.37 11.35
CA ALA A 13 12.11 17.90 12.55
C ALA A 13 13.53 17.34 12.30
N TYR A 14 14.03 17.34 11.06
CA TYR A 14 15.35 16.79 10.74
C TYR A 14 16.50 17.68 11.20
N ARG A 15 17.61 17.01 11.53
CA ARG A 15 18.84 17.61 12.03
C ARG A 15 20.01 17.01 11.27
N PHE A 16 21.04 17.81 11.02
CA PHE A 16 22.18 17.46 10.19
C PHE A 16 23.48 17.80 10.91
N GLU A 17 24.53 17.01 10.68
CA GLU A 17 25.85 17.22 11.29
C GLU A 17 26.69 18.25 10.52
N ASP A 18 26.35 18.51 9.26
CA ASP A 18 27.01 19.48 8.38
C ASP A 18 26.00 20.34 7.60
N ARG A 19 26.52 21.42 7.00
CA ARG A 19 25.71 22.44 6.30
C ARG A 19 25.31 21.98 4.91
N GLU A 20 26.18 21.25 4.22
CA GLU A 20 25.94 20.73 2.87
C GLU A 20 24.74 19.76 2.86
N ALA A 21 24.66 18.86 3.83
CA ALA A 21 23.55 17.92 3.99
C ALA A 21 22.22 18.64 4.30
N LEU A 22 22.25 19.71 5.10
CA LEU A 22 21.07 20.56 5.28
C LEU A 22 20.69 21.24 3.95
N HIS A 23 21.64 21.73 3.17
CA HIS A 23 21.34 22.38 1.90
C HIS A 23 20.71 21.40 0.89
N GLU A 24 21.25 20.19 0.74
CA GLU A 24 20.65 19.14 -0.11
C GLU A 24 19.24 18.78 0.35
N HIS A 25 19.03 18.68 1.67
CA HIS A 25 17.71 18.43 2.23
C HIS A 25 16.70 19.56 1.91
N LEU A 26 17.12 20.82 1.96
CA LEU A 26 16.26 21.96 1.62
C LEU A 26 15.88 21.96 0.12
N GLU A 27 16.72 21.44 -0.77
CA GLU A 27 16.35 21.25 -2.17
C GLU A 27 15.23 20.21 -2.34
N ASP A 28 15.18 19.17 -1.50
CA ASP A 28 14.06 18.21 -1.51
C ASP A 28 12.75 18.91 -1.12
N HIS A 29 12.74 19.84 -0.17
CA HIS A 29 11.55 20.64 0.16
C HIS A 29 11.06 21.47 -1.04
N LYS A 30 11.96 22.02 -1.86
CA LYS A 30 11.56 22.75 -3.09
C LYS A 30 10.88 21.84 -4.11
N GLN A 31 11.37 20.61 -4.28
CA GLN A 31 10.79 19.63 -5.21
C GLN A 31 9.55 18.91 -4.65
N ARG A 32 9.42 18.89 -3.32
CA ARG A 32 8.42 18.16 -2.57
C ARG A 32 7.87 19.02 -1.41
N PRO A 33 7.10 20.07 -1.73
CA PRO A 33 6.76 21.14 -0.77
C PRO A 33 5.81 20.71 0.36
N HIS A 34 5.28 19.49 0.34
CA HIS A 34 4.32 19.04 1.34
C HIS A 34 5.03 18.22 2.41
N ILE A 35 5.35 18.87 3.52
CA ILE A 35 6.14 18.31 4.62
C ILE A 35 5.24 17.77 5.73
N CYS A 36 5.60 16.60 6.25
CA CYS A 36 4.98 16.00 7.42
C CYS A 36 5.54 16.61 8.70
N ASP A 37 4.68 17.26 9.46
CA ASP A 37 4.94 17.81 10.79
C ASP A 37 5.32 16.75 11.83
N ILE A 38 4.87 15.49 11.65
CA ILE A 38 5.12 14.41 12.62
C ILE A 38 6.52 13.82 12.46
N CYS A 39 6.98 13.61 11.22
CA CYS A 39 8.23 12.87 10.97
C CYS A 39 9.17 13.56 9.97
N GLY A 40 8.84 14.76 9.50
CA GLY A 40 9.63 15.55 8.56
C GLY A 40 9.70 15.03 7.12
N ALA A 41 8.94 13.99 6.78
CA ALA A 41 8.90 13.45 5.42
C ALA A 41 8.32 14.47 4.43
N SER A 42 8.96 14.60 3.28
CA SER A 42 8.68 15.61 2.26
C SER A 42 8.06 14.93 1.02
N LEU A 43 6.90 15.43 0.56
CA LEU A 43 6.12 14.82 -0.51
C LEU A 43 5.73 15.82 -1.62
N LYS A 44 5.70 15.31 -2.87
CA LYS A 44 5.38 16.12 -4.06
C LYS A 44 3.93 16.60 -4.14
N ARG A 45 2.98 15.86 -3.57
CA ARG A 45 1.54 16.17 -3.65
C ARG A 45 0.88 16.18 -2.28
N LYS A 46 0.01 17.17 -2.02
CA LYS A 46 -0.75 17.28 -0.76
C LYS A 46 -1.54 16.02 -0.43
N GLU A 47 -2.25 15.45 -1.40
CA GLU A 47 -3.00 14.19 -1.24
C GLU A 47 -2.11 13.04 -0.71
N HIS A 48 -0.85 12.98 -1.14
CA HIS A 48 0.09 11.98 -0.65
C HIS A 48 0.52 12.25 0.79
N LEU A 49 0.67 13.52 1.16
CA LEU A 49 0.95 13.91 2.54
C LEU A 49 -0.23 13.59 3.47
N ASP A 50 -1.46 13.92 3.07
CA ASP A 50 -2.65 13.63 3.87
C ASP A 50 -2.77 12.11 4.13
N ARG A 51 -2.57 11.31 3.07
CA ARG A 51 -2.49 9.86 3.17
C ARG A 51 -1.32 9.36 4.03
N HIS A 52 -0.16 10.00 3.91
CA HIS A 52 1.00 9.67 4.74
C HIS A 52 0.68 9.91 6.23
N LYS A 53 0.02 11.03 6.56
CA LYS A 53 -0.41 11.37 7.92
C LYS A 53 -1.40 10.36 8.50
N GLN A 54 -2.32 9.82 7.69
CA GLN A 54 -3.16 8.69 8.12
C GLN A 54 -2.34 7.46 8.54
N GLY A 55 -1.12 7.30 8.02
CA GLY A 55 -0.18 6.26 8.42
C GLY A 55 0.35 6.41 9.85
N HIS A 56 0.49 7.65 10.34
CA HIS A 56 0.91 7.94 11.72
C HIS A 56 -0.18 7.61 12.74
N ASN A 57 -1.45 7.74 12.37
CA ASN A 57 -2.55 7.29 13.20
C ASN A 57 -2.66 5.75 13.16
N LYS A 58 -2.92 5.11 14.31
CA LYS A 58 -3.18 3.66 14.39
C LYS A 58 -4.61 3.29 14.00
N ASP A 59 -5.50 4.28 13.88
CA ASP A 59 -6.88 4.10 13.48
C ASP A 59 -7.03 3.41 12.12
N ARG A 60 -8.06 2.57 11.99
CA ARG A 60 -8.37 1.75 10.84
C ARG A 60 -9.87 1.84 10.57
N PRO A 61 -10.34 2.98 10.03
CA PRO A 61 -11.76 3.29 9.96
C PRO A 61 -12.53 2.42 8.95
N TYR A 62 -11.84 1.64 8.12
CA TYR A 62 -12.45 0.80 7.10
C TYR A 62 -12.45 -0.66 7.55
N GLN A 63 -13.60 -1.18 7.93
CA GLN A 63 -13.73 -2.56 8.42
C GLN A 63 -14.41 -3.47 7.40
N CYS A 64 -13.86 -4.68 7.24
CA CYS A 64 -14.49 -5.77 6.52
C CYS A 64 -15.63 -6.35 7.37
N ASN A 65 -16.84 -6.38 6.82
CA ASN A 65 -18.00 -6.97 7.49
C ASN A 65 -17.97 -8.52 7.54
N MET A 66 -17.20 -9.18 6.67
CA MET A 66 -17.15 -10.65 6.59
C MET A 66 -16.18 -11.27 7.60
N CYS A 67 -15.05 -10.62 7.88
CA CYS A 67 -14.01 -11.16 8.76
C CYS A 67 -13.49 -10.17 9.81
N CYS A 68 -14.16 -9.03 9.98
CA CYS A 68 -13.84 -7.98 10.95
C CYS A 68 -12.45 -7.34 10.80
N LYS A 69 -11.67 -7.68 9.76
CA LYS A 69 -10.36 -7.06 9.50
C LYS A 69 -10.51 -5.58 9.18
N ALA A 70 -9.71 -4.76 9.84
CA ALA A 70 -9.72 -3.31 9.69
C ALA A 70 -8.50 -2.79 8.90
N PHE A 71 -8.74 -1.79 8.06
CA PHE A 71 -7.79 -1.19 7.15
C PHE A 71 -7.75 0.33 7.36
N LYS A 72 -6.57 0.92 7.15
CA LYS A 72 -6.39 2.37 7.20
C LYS A 72 -6.99 3.11 5.98
N ARG A 73 -7.30 2.37 4.91
CA ARG A 73 -7.61 2.91 3.58
C ARG A 73 -8.70 2.11 2.90
N ASN A 74 -9.64 2.79 2.24
CA ASN A 74 -10.79 2.16 1.58
C ASN A 74 -10.35 1.21 0.46
N GLU A 75 -9.42 1.63 -0.39
CA GLU A 75 -8.87 0.84 -1.50
C GLU A 75 -8.16 -0.44 -1.01
N HIS A 76 -7.64 -0.43 0.22
CA HIS A 76 -7.06 -1.63 0.81
C HIS A 76 -8.15 -2.62 1.22
N LEU A 77 -9.25 -2.13 1.79
CA LEU A 77 -10.42 -2.93 2.10
C LEU A 77 -11.09 -3.44 0.81
N ALA A 78 -11.31 -2.60 -0.20
CA ALA A 78 -11.84 -2.99 -1.51
C ALA A 78 -11.04 -4.15 -2.14
N ARG A 79 -9.72 -4.02 -2.15
CA ARG A 79 -8.82 -5.09 -2.60
C ARG A 79 -8.90 -6.35 -1.73
N HIS A 80 -9.08 -6.19 -0.42
CA HIS A 80 -9.27 -7.34 0.46
C HIS A 80 -10.57 -8.08 0.18
N MET A 81 -11.65 -7.39 -0.19
CA MET A 81 -12.93 -8.04 -0.50
C MET A 81 -12.85 -9.00 -1.69
N ILE A 82 -11.91 -8.79 -2.63
CA ILE A 82 -11.63 -9.74 -3.73
C ILE A 82 -11.21 -11.13 -3.18
N THR A 83 -10.61 -11.17 -1.99
CA THR A 83 -10.24 -12.44 -1.34
C THR A 83 -11.46 -13.21 -0.81
N HIS A 84 -12.56 -12.51 -0.52
CA HIS A 84 -13.82 -13.14 -0.13
C HIS A 84 -14.62 -13.64 -1.34
N SER A 85 -14.54 -12.98 -2.49
CA SER A 85 -15.24 -13.42 -3.71
C SER A 85 -14.58 -14.61 -4.40
N GLY A 86 -13.33 -14.96 -4.05
CA GLY A 86 -12.59 -16.05 -4.68
C GLY A 86 -12.15 -15.76 -6.12
N SER A 87 -12.50 -14.60 -6.69
CA SER A 87 -12.29 -14.27 -8.11
C SER A 87 -10.83 -13.95 -8.42
N LYS A 88 -10.06 -14.96 -8.84
CA LYS A 88 -8.68 -14.78 -9.33
C LYS A 88 -8.68 -14.40 -10.81
N ASN A 89 -8.81 -13.11 -11.09
CA ASN A 89 -8.99 -12.64 -12.47
C ASN A 89 -7.67 -12.37 -13.22
N GLN A 90 -6.51 -12.64 -12.60
CA GLN A 90 -5.20 -12.32 -13.17
C GLN A 90 -4.41 -13.60 -13.38
N ILE A 91 -4.49 -14.15 -14.59
CA ILE A 91 -3.92 -15.46 -14.94
C ILE A 91 -2.56 -15.28 -15.60
N CYS A 92 -1.58 -16.07 -15.18
CA CYS A 92 -0.31 -16.20 -15.88
C CYS A 92 -0.49 -17.03 -17.15
N THR A 93 -0.19 -16.46 -18.30
CA THR A 93 -0.27 -17.15 -19.60
C THR A 93 0.80 -18.23 -19.78
N GLU A 94 1.91 -18.15 -19.04
CA GLU A 94 3.02 -19.11 -19.15
C GLU A 94 2.81 -20.37 -18.31
N CYS A 95 2.20 -20.27 -17.12
CA CYS A 95 2.02 -21.42 -16.22
C CYS A 95 0.58 -21.64 -15.72
N GLY A 96 -0.39 -20.84 -16.17
CA GLY A 96 -1.80 -20.95 -15.79
C GLY A 96 -2.12 -20.49 -14.36
N LYS A 97 -1.12 -20.10 -13.55
CA LYS A 97 -1.34 -19.70 -12.16
C LYS A 97 -2.17 -18.42 -12.08
N ALA A 98 -3.27 -18.48 -11.32
CA ALA A 98 -4.19 -17.36 -11.15
C ALA A 98 -3.89 -16.56 -9.87
N PHE A 99 -4.03 -15.24 -9.97
CA PHE A 99 -3.77 -14.27 -8.91
C PHE A 99 -4.99 -13.36 -8.73
N TYR A 100 -5.19 -12.88 -7.49
CA TYR A 100 -6.23 -11.89 -7.19
C TYR A 100 -5.86 -10.47 -7.66
N ARG A 101 -4.58 -10.23 -8.01
CA ARG A 101 -4.05 -8.89 -8.27
C ARG A 101 -3.03 -8.84 -9.40
N LYS A 102 -3.10 -7.76 -10.18
CA LYS A 102 -2.21 -7.49 -11.32
C LYS A 102 -0.74 -7.39 -10.91
N ASP A 103 -0.45 -6.71 -9.80
CA ASP A 103 0.93 -6.53 -9.35
C ASP A 103 1.56 -7.83 -8.84
N HIS A 104 0.76 -8.76 -8.29
CA HIS A 104 1.25 -10.09 -7.94
C HIS A 104 1.55 -10.93 -9.18
N LEU A 105 0.69 -10.87 -10.20
CA LEU A 105 0.98 -11.48 -11.49
C LEU A 105 2.25 -10.89 -12.12
N LYS A 106 2.43 -9.56 -12.13
CA LYS A 106 3.64 -8.92 -12.67
C LYS A 106 4.92 -9.38 -11.97
N LYS A 107 4.91 -9.45 -10.63
CA LYS A 107 6.04 -9.99 -9.85
C LYS A 107 6.29 -11.46 -10.13
N HIS A 108 5.23 -12.23 -10.33
CA HIS A 108 5.33 -13.63 -10.73
C HIS A 108 5.94 -13.78 -12.13
N LEU A 109 5.53 -12.97 -13.11
CA LEU A 109 6.13 -13.01 -14.45
C LEU A 109 7.63 -12.69 -14.44
N GLN A 110 8.07 -11.79 -13.55
CA GLN A 110 9.50 -11.53 -13.35
C GLN A 110 10.26 -12.78 -12.85
N SER A 111 9.61 -13.66 -12.10
CA SER A 111 10.24 -14.88 -11.60
C SER A 111 10.53 -15.91 -12.70
N HIS A 112 9.74 -15.93 -13.78
CA HIS A 112 9.99 -16.80 -14.95
C HIS A 112 11.28 -16.41 -15.67
N ASN A 113 11.54 -15.10 -15.82
CA ASN A 113 12.77 -14.60 -16.42
C ASN A 113 14.02 -14.68 -15.52
N SER A 114 13.85 -14.90 -14.21
CA SER A 114 14.94 -14.81 -13.22
C SER A 114 15.54 -16.18 -12.81
N GLY A 115 15.22 -17.27 -13.51
CA GLY A 115 15.83 -18.59 -13.26
C GLY A 115 15.52 -19.21 -11.89
N ARG A 116 14.48 -18.76 -11.17
CA ARG A 116 13.98 -19.42 -9.94
C ARG A 116 12.64 -20.11 -10.19
N SER A 117 12.58 -20.93 -11.22
CA SER A 117 11.59 -22.01 -11.29
C SER A 117 12.10 -23.16 -10.43
N LYS A 118 11.77 -23.15 -9.14
CA LYS A 118 11.65 -24.42 -8.42
C LYS A 118 10.18 -24.77 -8.38
N HIS A 119 9.84 -25.78 -9.17
CA HIS A 119 8.68 -26.63 -8.94
C HIS A 119 8.53 -26.86 -7.44
N LEU A 120 7.51 -26.25 -6.84
CA LEU A 120 6.86 -26.77 -5.65
C LEU A 120 5.37 -26.78 -5.96
N ASN A 121 4.96 -27.94 -6.42
CA ASN A 121 3.57 -28.31 -6.61
C ASN A 121 3.04 -28.71 -5.23
N ILE A 122 2.14 -27.93 -4.63
CA ILE A 122 1.11 -28.45 -3.73
C ILE A 122 -0.18 -27.70 -4.05
N SER A 123 -1.01 -28.36 -4.86
CA SER A 123 -2.46 -28.17 -4.88
C SER A 123 -3.04 -28.78 -3.61
N GLN A 124 -3.58 -27.96 -2.71
CA GLN A 124 -4.67 -28.26 -1.76
C GLN A 124 -5.33 -26.90 -1.45
N ASN A 125 -6.63 -26.62 -1.60
CA ASN A 125 -7.80 -27.47 -1.78
C ASN A 125 -8.87 -26.77 -2.63
N ASN A 126 -9.40 -27.58 -3.56
CA ASN A 126 -10.78 -27.87 -3.96
C ASN A 126 -11.98 -27.01 -3.49
N GLN A 127 -12.97 -26.97 -4.40
CA GLN A 127 -14.41 -26.59 -4.31
C GLN A 127 -14.73 -25.08 -4.34
N ASN A 128 -15.49 -24.53 -5.30
CA ASN A 128 -16.50 -25.09 -6.20
C ASN A 128 -16.46 -24.39 -7.58
N ASP A 129 -16.78 -25.18 -8.60
CA ASP A 129 -17.21 -24.72 -9.91
C ASP A 129 -18.44 -23.82 -9.80
N GLN A 130 -18.30 -22.52 -10.09
CA GLN A 130 -19.40 -21.73 -10.62
C GLN A 130 -18.84 -20.63 -11.53
N GLN A 131 -19.38 -20.60 -12.75
CA GLN A 131 -19.17 -19.56 -13.75
C GLN A 131 -19.31 -18.15 -13.15
N PRO A 132 -18.50 -17.17 -13.59
CA PRO A 132 -18.76 -15.77 -13.23
C PRO A 132 -20.02 -15.31 -13.96
N SER A 133 -21.10 -15.11 -13.20
CA SER A 133 -22.20 -14.24 -13.60
C SER A 133 -21.74 -12.77 -13.49
N ASP A 134 -22.14 -11.97 -14.47
CA ASP A 134 -21.71 -10.57 -14.72
C ASP A 134 -22.17 -9.52 -13.68
N GLU A 135 -22.52 -9.92 -12.44
CA GLU A 135 -23.16 -9.04 -11.44
C GLU A 135 -22.19 -8.53 -10.35
N GLY A 136 -20.88 -8.74 -10.51
CA GLY A 136 -19.91 -8.63 -9.41
C GLY A 136 -19.49 -7.22 -8.98
N LEU A 137 -19.77 -6.16 -9.73
CA LEU A 137 -19.24 -4.81 -9.38
C LEU A 137 -20.20 -3.97 -8.53
N SER A 138 -21.50 -4.31 -8.52
CA SER A 138 -22.53 -3.53 -7.80
C SER A 138 -22.60 -3.85 -6.30
N SER A 139 -22.15 -5.04 -5.87
CA SER A 139 -22.31 -5.53 -4.48
C SER A 139 -21.15 -5.17 -3.52
N PHE A 140 -19.98 -4.77 -4.04
CA PHE A 140 -18.81 -4.46 -3.19
C PHE A 140 -19.00 -3.21 -2.31
N ALA A 141 -19.82 -2.24 -2.74
CA ALA A 141 -20.06 -1.01 -1.99
C ALA A 141 -20.89 -1.25 -0.71
N MET A 142 -21.75 -2.27 -0.70
CA MET A 142 -22.64 -2.57 0.44
C MET A 142 -21.93 -3.28 1.61
N MET A 143 -20.69 -3.74 1.41
CA MET A 143 -19.95 -4.55 2.39
C MET A 143 -18.92 -3.77 3.21
N MET A 144 -18.84 -2.46 3.01
CA MET A 144 -17.87 -1.59 3.68
C MET A 144 -18.56 -0.73 4.73
N ARG A 145 -18.13 -0.84 5.99
CA ARG A 145 -18.46 0.19 7.00
C ARG A 145 -17.29 1.14 7.11
N GLN A 146 -17.57 2.43 6.90
CA GLN A 146 -16.72 3.50 7.39
C GLN A 146 -17.16 3.79 8.82
N ALA A 147 -16.25 3.75 9.79
CA ALA A 147 -16.49 4.38 11.07
C ALA A 147 -16.79 5.87 10.78
N GLY A 148 -17.92 6.39 11.30
CA GLY A 148 -18.26 7.81 11.18
C GLY A 148 -17.15 8.70 11.77
N PRO A 149 -17.15 10.01 11.46
CA PRO A 149 -16.16 10.91 12.03
C PRO A 149 -16.26 10.90 13.57
N PRO A 150 -15.13 11.07 14.30
CA PRO A 150 -15.16 11.28 15.74
C PRO A 150 -15.96 12.54 16.12
#